data_AF-A0A1M7H1Z6-F1
#
_entry.id   AF-A0A1M7H1Z6-F1
#
_cell.length_a   1.000
_cell.length_b   1.000
_cell.length_c   1.000
_cell.angle_alpha   90.00
_cell.angle_beta   90.00
_cell.angle_gamma   90.00
#
_symmetry.space_group_name_H-M   'P 1'
#
loop_
_entity.id
_entity.type
_entity.pdbx_description
1 polymer ?
#
loop_
_entity_poly.entity_id
_entity_poly.type
_entity_poly.pdbx_seq_one_letter_code
_entity_poly.pdbx_strand_id
1 'polypeptide(L)'
;MGMFGTKTAVSALCLTVFGFIGAGAEPLAFPEALGFGAQVTGGRGGTVYHVTNLNDDGAGSFRDAVSQGNRIVVFDVGGIINIKTAVSIKSNITIAGQTAPGEGIAIHGGKLSTGKQSNIIIRYLRIRPGENTASEKDDALNLYDSKNVIVDHCSVELAPWNNFGGSSDNASYRVTGITVQNSLIANPIGQQFGAHIESVDGTWAWYYNAFVNTHNRNPLDKINDVFVNNILYNFEAGYTTHTSTHFNHDIVNNYFVYGPKGSNPWFQVDKNQSIYASGNMIDTDRDGKLNGGPSSIYYYQGVGEELAKPWSELTTSGPMLSAASAWRYVTSQSGVLPYDDIDSLVWYQVNTLGTAGALVKSVGAMGLKTNNGWGEVIAGKTATDSDKDGMPDYFEEAMGYDKSKDDAMTKESDGYVRIEKYINWLGAMHATAAGGKSLDFDLRTITRGFKDVSPTYSVSAAENGTVELAGDGYTARFAPKANFSGLASFKYTVKGNDNTEYTGRVEVLVEKSAGAGTDTSTVQPQDTTARDTSATDTTSIVAGDSTATDSTTLIRDIRRTRPAEMRGTVHKNYRDLKGRRFDRQIPYRVMF
;
A
#
# COMPACT_ATOMS: atom_id res chain seq x y z
N MET A 1 0.95 52.16 78.28
CA MET A 1 2.09 51.39 78.83
C MET A 1 1.57 50.00 79.18
N GLY A 2 1.99 48.90 78.57
CA GLY A 2 2.94 48.71 77.47
C GLY A 2 3.75 47.43 77.70
N MET A 3 3.62 46.44 76.83
CA MET A 3 4.59 45.35 76.63
C MET A 3 4.18 44.52 75.39
N PHE A 4 5.17 44.15 74.57
CA PHE A 4 5.00 43.31 73.39
C PHE A 4 4.84 41.83 73.77
N GLY A 5 4.04 41.09 72.99
CA GLY A 5 3.94 39.64 73.06
C GLY A 5 3.71 39.09 71.65
N THR A 6 4.78 38.59 71.01
CA THR A 6 4.74 38.05 69.65
C THR A 6 3.96 36.72 69.59
N LYS A 7 3.08 36.59 68.58
CA LYS A 7 2.52 35.30 68.17
C LYS A 7 2.64 35.17 66.65
N THR A 8 3.50 34.26 66.21
CA THR A 8 3.66 33.84 64.82
C THR A 8 2.44 33.03 64.39
N ALA A 9 1.71 33.51 63.38
CA ALA A 9 0.62 32.76 62.77
C ALA A 9 1.17 31.85 61.65
N VAL A 10 1.00 30.54 61.80
CA VAL A 10 1.30 29.58 60.73
C VAL A 10 0.09 29.51 59.79
N SER A 11 0.19 30.13 58.63
CA SER A 11 -0.82 30.01 57.57
C SER A 11 -0.66 28.67 56.85
N ALA A 12 -1.63 27.76 57.01
CA ALA A 12 -1.67 26.51 56.27
C ALA A 12 -2.07 26.77 54.81
N LEU A 13 -1.09 26.70 53.90
CA LEU A 13 -1.31 26.82 52.46
C LEU A 13 -1.88 25.48 51.92
N CYS A 14 -3.19 25.40 51.74
CA CYS A 14 -3.82 24.27 51.05
C CYS A 14 -3.45 24.29 49.56
N LEU A 15 -2.42 23.51 49.20
CA LEU A 15 -2.00 23.31 47.82
C LEU A 15 -2.92 22.28 47.14
N THR A 16 -4.04 22.72 46.57
CA THR A 16 -4.86 21.87 45.69
C THR A 16 -4.09 21.56 44.41
N VAL A 17 -3.44 20.40 44.37
CA VAL A 17 -2.83 19.83 43.16
C VAL A 17 -3.97 19.37 42.25
N PHE A 18 -4.39 20.24 41.32
CA PHE A 18 -5.13 19.79 40.14
C PHE A 18 -4.17 18.97 39.28
N GLY A 19 -4.31 17.65 39.36
CA GLY A 19 -3.65 16.76 38.42
C GLY A 19 -4.21 17.00 37.02
N PHE A 20 -3.45 17.70 36.19
CA PHE A 20 -3.65 17.66 34.74
C PHE A 20 -3.34 16.23 34.29
N ILE A 21 -4.38 15.40 34.21
CA ILE A 21 -4.34 14.21 33.36
C ILE A 21 -4.25 14.75 31.94
N GLY A 22 -3.04 14.83 31.42
CA GLY A 22 -2.83 15.12 30.01
C GLY A 22 -3.51 14.03 29.21
N ALA A 23 -4.60 14.37 28.53
CA ALA A 23 -5.13 13.52 27.49
C ALA A 23 -4.01 13.33 26.45
N GLY A 24 -3.53 12.10 26.29
CA GLY A 24 -2.58 11.79 25.23
C GLY A 24 -3.20 12.19 23.88
N ALA A 25 -2.39 12.73 22.98
CA ALA A 25 -2.85 12.98 21.62
C ALA A 25 -3.39 11.67 21.04
N GLU A 26 -4.59 11.70 20.44
CA GLU A 26 -5.11 10.53 19.73
C GLU A 26 -4.10 10.13 18.64
N PRO A 27 -3.83 8.83 18.45
CA PRO A 27 -2.87 8.39 17.47
C PRO A 27 -3.41 8.59 16.05
N LEU A 28 -2.47 8.68 15.11
CA LEU A 28 -2.71 8.73 13.68
C LEU A 28 -3.62 7.58 13.19
N ALA A 29 -4.08 7.66 11.95
CA ALA A 29 -4.79 6.57 11.28
C ALA A 29 -4.00 5.25 11.33
N PHE A 30 -2.68 5.35 11.16
CA PHE A 30 -1.65 4.33 11.34
C PHE A 30 -0.29 5.05 11.48
N PRO A 31 0.79 4.42 11.98
CA PRO A 31 2.00 5.12 12.38
C PRO A 31 2.69 5.95 11.27
N GLU A 32 2.55 5.54 10.01
CA GLU A 32 3.13 6.17 8.82
C GLU A 32 2.15 7.06 8.04
N ALA A 33 1.02 7.45 8.64
CA ALA A 33 0.00 8.26 7.96
C ALA A 33 0.43 9.73 7.80
N LEU A 34 0.33 10.26 6.58
CA LEU A 34 0.74 11.62 6.20
C LEU A 34 -0.45 12.49 5.73
N GLY A 35 -0.20 13.78 5.52
CA GLY A 35 -1.13 14.71 4.89
C GLY A 35 -2.41 15.02 5.68
N PHE A 36 -3.39 15.60 5.00
CA PHE A 36 -4.64 16.04 5.64
C PHE A 36 -5.52 14.89 6.16
N GLY A 37 -5.33 13.67 5.63
CA GLY A 37 -5.95 12.44 6.11
C GLY A 37 -5.22 11.74 7.27
N ALA A 38 -4.09 12.24 7.78
CA ALA A 38 -3.27 11.53 8.78
C ALA A 38 -3.99 11.22 10.11
N GLN A 39 -4.97 12.04 10.48
CA GLN A 39 -5.67 12.01 11.78
C GLN A 39 -7.05 11.33 11.73
N VAL A 40 -7.39 10.63 10.64
CA VAL A 40 -8.66 9.90 10.57
C VAL A 40 -8.62 8.67 11.47
N THR A 41 -9.71 8.34 12.14
CA THR A 41 -9.81 7.18 13.03
C THR A 41 -10.44 5.96 12.36
N GLY A 42 -11.07 6.14 11.19
CA GLY A 42 -11.74 5.06 10.46
C GLY A 42 -12.76 4.34 11.34
N GLY A 43 -12.59 3.03 11.48
CA GLY A 43 -13.42 2.15 12.30
C GLY A 43 -13.02 1.97 13.77
N ARG A 44 -12.02 2.70 14.28
CA ARG A 44 -11.51 2.58 15.66
C ARG A 44 -12.64 2.74 16.70
N GLY A 45 -12.78 1.76 17.58
CA GLY A 45 -13.85 1.71 18.59
C GLY A 45 -15.24 1.29 18.05
N GLY A 46 -15.30 0.81 16.80
CA GLY A 46 -16.47 0.19 16.19
C GLY A 46 -16.55 -1.32 16.45
N THR A 47 -16.95 -2.09 15.44
CA THR A 47 -16.92 -3.57 15.45
C THR A 47 -15.99 -4.11 14.36
N VAL A 48 -15.48 -5.33 14.51
CA VAL A 48 -14.82 -6.02 13.39
C VAL A 48 -15.88 -6.66 12.47
N TYR A 49 -15.60 -6.74 11.17
CA TYR A 49 -16.44 -7.43 10.19
C TYR A 49 -15.57 -8.21 9.21
N HIS A 50 -15.83 -9.51 9.07
CA HIS A 50 -15.07 -10.42 8.21
C HIS A 50 -15.71 -10.54 6.82
N VAL A 51 -14.94 -10.24 5.77
CA VAL A 51 -15.23 -10.66 4.40
C VAL A 51 -14.81 -12.12 4.26
N THR A 52 -15.78 -13.02 4.18
CA THR A 52 -15.60 -14.48 4.20
C THR A 52 -15.75 -15.13 2.82
N ASN A 53 -16.16 -14.36 1.80
CA ASN A 53 -16.36 -14.87 0.46
C ASN A 53 -16.13 -13.80 -0.63
N LEU A 54 -15.90 -14.26 -1.86
CA LEU A 54 -15.61 -13.42 -3.03
C LEU A 54 -16.87 -13.08 -3.85
N ASN A 55 -18.07 -13.26 -3.29
CA ASN A 55 -19.32 -12.92 -3.99
C ASN A 55 -19.49 -11.40 -4.10
N ASP A 56 -20.32 -10.96 -5.05
CA ASP A 56 -20.69 -9.54 -5.20
C ASP A 56 -21.54 -9.06 -4.01
N ASP A 57 -22.50 -9.88 -3.57
CA ASP A 57 -23.52 -9.55 -2.59
C ASP A 57 -23.80 -10.72 -1.63
N GLY A 58 -24.64 -10.47 -0.62
CA GLY A 58 -24.97 -11.41 0.44
C GLY A 58 -24.04 -11.33 1.66
N ALA A 59 -24.39 -12.05 2.72
CA ALA A 59 -23.67 -12.03 3.98
C ALA A 59 -22.20 -12.43 3.81
N GLY A 60 -21.29 -11.68 4.45
CA GLY A 60 -19.85 -11.91 4.39
C GLY A 60 -19.19 -11.49 3.08
N SER A 61 -19.91 -10.84 2.16
CA SER A 61 -19.30 -10.25 0.96
C SER A 61 -18.69 -8.88 1.27
N PHE A 62 -17.78 -8.40 0.42
CA PHE A 62 -17.22 -7.05 0.55
C PHE A 62 -18.28 -5.95 0.48
N ARG A 63 -19.31 -6.12 -0.36
CA ARG A 63 -20.42 -5.16 -0.49
C ARG A 63 -21.23 -5.09 0.81
N ASP A 64 -21.50 -6.21 1.46
CA ASP A 64 -22.19 -6.24 2.75
C ASP A 64 -21.31 -5.61 3.85
N ALA A 65 -20.02 -5.96 3.86
CA ALA A 65 -19.04 -5.42 4.81
C ALA A 65 -19.03 -3.89 4.83
N VAL A 66 -18.97 -3.23 3.67
CA VAL A 66 -18.86 -1.76 3.57
C VAL A 66 -20.21 -1.03 3.48
N SER A 67 -21.33 -1.75 3.46
CA SER A 67 -22.69 -1.18 3.37
C SER A 67 -23.12 -0.34 4.58
N GLN A 68 -22.37 -0.47 5.67
CA GLN A 68 -22.62 0.11 7.00
C GLN A 68 -21.31 0.66 7.57
N GLY A 69 -21.41 1.65 8.47
CA GLY A 69 -20.26 2.30 9.10
C GLY A 69 -19.82 1.68 10.42
N ASN A 70 -18.99 2.44 11.15
CA ASN A 70 -18.48 2.16 12.50
C ASN A 70 -17.83 0.77 12.63
N ARG A 71 -16.90 0.43 11.72
CA ARG A 71 -16.32 -0.92 11.66
C ARG A 71 -14.92 -1.00 11.06
N ILE A 72 -14.19 -2.03 11.43
CA ILE A 72 -12.94 -2.45 10.81
C ILE A 72 -13.23 -3.69 9.97
N VAL A 73 -13.08 -3.59 8.65
CA VAL A 73 -13.29 -4.67 7.70
C VAL A 73 -11.98 -5.42 7.49
N VAL A 74 -12.00 -6.71 7.82
CA VAL A 74 -10.92 -7.68 7.62
C VAL A 74 -11.35 -8.74 6.61
N PHE A 75 -10.41 -9.51 6.08
CA PHE A 75 -10.63 -10.43 4.97
C PHE A 75 -10.11 -11.84 5.28
N ASP A 76 -11.02 -12.82 5.36
CA ASP A 76 -10.68 -14.23 5.56
C ASP A 76 -10.34 -14.93 4.23
N VAL A 77 -10.49 -14.23 3.11
CA VAL A 77 -10.27 -14.73 1.75
C VAL A 77 -9.42 -13.76 0.93
N GLY A 78 -8.62 -14.29 0.02
CA GLY A 78 -7.89 -13.53 -1.01
C GLY A 78 -8.34 -13.94 -2.41
N GLY A 79 -8.17 -13.05 -3.39
CA GLY A 79 -8.58 -13.28 -4.78
C GLY A 79 -9.30 -12.09 -5.41
N ILE A 80 -10.11 -12.39 -6.44
CA ILE A 80 -10.84 -11.39 -7.23
C ILE A 80 -12.33 -11.40 -6.85
N ILE A 81 -12.85 -10.26 -6.41
CA ILE A 81 -14.28 -9.99 -6.22
C ILE A 81 -14.80 -9.26 -7.46
N ASN A 82 -15.80 -9.81 -8.13
CA ASN A 82 -16.39 -9.22 -9.33
C ASN A 82 -17.71 -8.54 -8.96
N ILE A 83 -17.70 -7.22 -8.81
CA ILE A 83 -18.87 -6.42 -8.42
C ILE A 83 -19.65 -5.94 -9.65
N LYS A 84 -20.95 -6.24 -9.74
CA LYS A 84 -21.78 -5.94 -10.95
C LYS A 84 -22.21 -4.48 -11.04
N THR A 85 -22.28 -3.79 -9.91
CA THR A 85 -22.69 -2.39 -9.79
C THR A 85 -21.79 -1.66 -8.81
N ALA A 86 -21.84 -0.33 -8.78
CA ALA A 86 -21.07 0.47 -7.84
C ALA A 86 -21.30 0.02 -6.38
N VAL A 87 -20.25 0.05 -5.57
CA VAL A 87 -20.29 -0.23 -4.13
C VAL A 87 -20.10 1.07 -3.37
N SER A 88 -21.08 1.41 -2.52
CA SER A 88 -20.99 2.55 -1.60
C SER A 88 -20.38 2.12 -0.28
N ILE A 89 -19.14 2.55 -0.03
CA ILE A 89 -18.47 2.48 1.27
C ILE A 89 -19.12 3.53 2.20
N LYS A 90 -19.29 3.23 3.50
CA LYS A 90 -19.88 4.15 4.50
C LYS A 90 -18.83 4.85 5.39
N SER A 91 -19.26 5.89 6.10
CA SER A 91 -18.45 6.64 7.07
C SER A 91 -17.95 5.80 8.25
N ASN A 92 -16.90 6.27 8.92
CA ASN A 92 -16.29 5.64 10.11
C ASN A 92 -15.89 4.18 9.85
N ILE A 93 -15.10 3.96 8.80
CA ILE A 93 -14.71 2.62 8.37
C ILE A 93 -13.21 2.51 8.14
N THR A 94 -12.62 1.39 8.56
CA THR A 94 -11.29 0.97 8.15
C THR A 94 -11.45 -0.25 7.25
N ILE A 95 -10.86 -0.23 6.06
CA ILE A 95 -10.79 -1.39 5.18
C ILE A 95 -9.33 -1.85 5.13
N ALA A 96 -9.05 -2.96 5.82
CA ALA A 96 -7.70 -3.48 6.03
C ALA A 96 -7.40 -4.61 5.04
N GLY A 97 -7.20 -4.28 3.76
CA GLY A 97 -6.93 -5.24 2.68
C GLY A 97 -5.72 -6.14 2.92
N GLN A 98 -4.76 -5.71 3.76
CA GLN A 98 -3.57 -6.47 4.14
C GLN A 98 -3.85 -7.71 5.00
N THR A 99 -5.07 -7.84 5.55
CA THR A 99 -5.51 -9.05 6.25
C THR A 99 -5.83 -10.21 5.30
N ALA A 100 -6.11 -9.91 4.02
CA ALA A 100 -6.51 -10.92 3.04
C ALA A 100 -5.37 -11.91 2.74
N PRO A 101 -5.57 -13.23 2.91
CA PRO A 101 -4.51 -14.21 2.76
C PRO A 101 -4.02 -14.37 1.31
N GLY A 102 -2.71 -14.58 1.15
CA GLY A 102 -2.07 -14.81 -0.15
C GLY A 102 -1.53 -13.52 -0.73
N GLU A 103 -2.06 -13.11 -1.87
CA GLU A 103 -1.68 -11.84 -2.53
C GLU A 103 -2.70 -10.73 -2.33
N GLY A 104 -3.71 -10.93 -1.47
CA GLY A 104 -4.70 -9.91 -1.11
C GLY A 104 -5.98 -9.94 -1.95
N ILE A 105 -6.62 -8.78 -2.11
CA ILE A 105 -7.91 -8.62 -2.80
C ILE A 105 -7.79 -7.69 -4.02
N ALA A 106 -8.45 -8.09 -5.12
CA ALA A 106 -8.79 -7.19 -6.21
C ALA A 106 -10.30 -7.10 -6.43
N ILE A 107 -10.78 -5.87 -6.63
CA ILE A 107 -12.17 -5.55 -6.94
C ILE A 107 -12.28 -5.22 -8.43
N HIS A 108 -13.02 -6.03 -9.19
CA HIS A 108 -13.25 -5.84 -10.64
C HIS A 108 -14.72 -5.48 -10.92
N GLY A 109 -14.99 -4.76 -12.01
CA GLY A 109 -16.37 -4.43 -12.45
C GLY A 109 -16.81 -3.01 -12.14
N GLY A 110 -17.82 -2.82 -11.29
CA GLY A 110 -18.29 -1.51 -10.87
C GLY A 110 -17.27 -0.68 -10.07
N LYS A 111 -17.53 0.62 -9.90
CA LYS A 111 -16.68 1.50 -9.10
C LYS A 111 -16.87 1.36 -7.59
N LEU A 112 -15.84 1.72 -6.82
CA LEU A 112 -15.99 2.02 -5.39
C LEU A 112 -16.28 3.50 -5.19
N SER A 113 -17.18 3.83 -4.27
CA SER A 113 -17.50 5.21 -3.91
C SER A 113 -17.59 5.42 -2.41
N THR A 114 -16.93 6.47 -1.93
CA THR A 114 -17.07 6.97 -0.55
C THR A 114 -18.05 8.15 -0.48
N GLY A 115 -18.89 8.34 -1.50
CA GLY A 115 -19.56 9.62 -1.73
C GLY A 115 -20.45 10.10 -0.59
N LYS A 116 -20.31 11.38 -0.21
CA LYS A 116 -20.96 12.01 0.95
C LYS A 116 -20.65 11.34 2.31
N GLN A 117 -19.57 10.56 2.39
CA GLN A 117 -19.12 9.92 3.62
C GLN A 117 -17.86 10.58 4.19
N SER A 118 -17.50 10.18 5.41
CA SER A 118 -16.31 10.71 6.07
C SER A 118 -15.66 9.77 7.07
N ASN A 119 -14.40 10.05 7.42
CA ASN A 119 -13.60 9.29 8.37
C ASN A 119 -13.38 7.85 7.88
N ILE A 120 -12.57 7.71 6.83
CA ILE A 120 -12.39 6.45 6.10
C ILE A 120 -10.90 6.16 5.92
N ILE A 121 -10.50 4.93 6.26
CA ILE A 121 -9.18 4.37 5.99
C ILE A 121 -9.35 3.26 4.95
N ILE A 122 -8.61 3.31 3.84
CA ILE A 122 -8.54 2.23 2.85
C ILE A 122 -7.08 1.85 2.67
N ARG A 123 -6.71 0.60 2.97
CA ARG A 123 -5.34 0.09 2.77
C ARG A 123 -5.32 -1.21 1.98
N TYR A 124 -4.28 -1.40 1.17
CA TYR A 124 -3.97 -2.67 0.48
C TYR A 124 -5.10 -3.29 -0.37
N LEU A 125 -5.87 -2.46 -1.08
CA LEU A 125 -6.84 -2.93 -2.08
C LEU A 125 -6.37 -2.65 -3.51
N ARG A 126 -6.68 -3.58 -4.42
CA ARG A 126 -6.65 -3.33 -5.86
C ARG A 126 -8.05 -2.99 -6.35
N ILE A 127 -8.21 -1.86 -7.03
CA ILE A 127 -9.49 -1.36 -7.53
C ILE A 127 -9.36 -1.20 -9.05
N ARG A 128 -10.01 -2.10 -9.80
CA ARG A 128 -9.81 -2.29 -11.24
C ARG A 128 -11.13 -2.52 -11.97
N PRO A 129 -11.97 -1.48 -12.16
CA PRO A 129 -13.27 -1.65 -12.80
C PRO A 129 -13.18 -2.23 -14.22
N GLY A 130 -12.20 -1.77 -15.02
CA GLY A 130 -12.04 -2.11 -16.43
C GLY A 130 -13.27 -1.78 -17.27
N GLU A 131 -13.43 -2.50 -18.37
CA GLU A 131 -14.60 -2.42 -19.27
C GLU A 131 -15.86 -3.09 -18.68
N ASN A 132 -15.75 -3.72 -17.52
CA ASN A 132 -16.84 -4.46 -16.86
C ASN A 132 -17.76 -3.54 -16.02
N THR A 133 -17.54 -2.22 -16.02
CA THR A 133 -18.41 -1.26 -15.34
C THR A 133 -19.66 -0.91 -16.19
N ALA A 134 -20.68 -0.34 -15.55
CA ALA A 134 -21.92 0.08 -16.21
C ALA A 134 -21.80 1.36 -17.05
N SER A 135 -20.72 2.12 -16.92
CA SER A 135 -20.51 3.40 -17.62
C SER A 135 -19.03 3.65 -17.94
N GLU A 136 -18.75 4.01 -19.20
CA GLU A 136 -17.41 4.49 -19.62
C GLU A 136 -16.96 5.79 -18.92
N LYS A 137 -17.85 6.41 -18.13
CA LYS A 137 -17.59 7.60 -17.31
C LYS A 137 -17.44 7.31 -15.81
N ASP A 138 -17.29 6.04 -15.42
CA ASP A 138 -17.00 5.68 -14.04
C ASP A 138 -15.50 5.79 -13.72
N ASP A 139 -15.21 6.39 -12.57
CA ASP A 139 -13.89 6.34 -11.94
C ASP A 139 -13.67 4.97 -11.28
N ALA A 140 -12.44 4.58 -10.95
CA ALA A 140 -12.22 3.36 -10.14
C ALA A 140 -12.58 3.60 -8.65
N LEU A 141 -12.03 4.66 -8.06
CA LEU A 141 -12.37 5.10 -6.71
C LEU A 141 -12.87 6.55 -6.73
N ASN A 142 -14.13 6.74 -6.33
CA ASN A 142 -14.83 8.03 -6.38
C ASN A 142 -15.10 8.60 -4.96
N LEU A 143 -14.64 9.83 -4.73
CA LEU A 143 -14.70 10.58 -3.47
C LEU A 143 -15.59 11.83 -3.61
N TYR A 144 -16.69 11.76 -4.37
CA TYR A 144 -17.61 12.88 -4.55
C TYR A 144 -18.24 13.33 -3.21
N ASP A 145 -18.15 14.60 -2.87
CA ASP A 145 -18.63 15.15 -1.57
C ASP A 145 -18.02 14.45 -0.31
N SER A 146 -16.88 13.74 -0.44
CA SER A 146 -16.27 12.97 0.65
C SER A 146 -15.23 13.79 1.43
N LYS A 147 -15.11 13.57 2.76
CA LYS A 147 -14.10 14.28 3.58
C LYS A 147 -13.40 13.36 4.58
N ASN A 148 -12.18 13.72 5.01
CA ASN A 148 -11.42 12.95 6.01
C ASN A 148 -11.23 11.50 5.56
N VAL A 149 -10.42 11.29 4.52
CA VAL A 149 -10.15 9.97 3.92
C VAL A 149 -8.66 9.77 3.73
N ILE A 150 -8.12 8.61 4.12
CA ILE A 150 -6.77 8.19 3.75
C ILE A 150 -6.81 6.90 2.92
N VAL A 151 -6.04 6.90 1.84
CA VAL A 151 -5.80 5.74 0.97
C VAL A 151 -4.30 5.46 0.99
N ASP A 152 -3.90 4.25 1.41
CA ASP A 152 -2.49 3.85 1.54
C ASP A 152 -2.23 2.48 0.90
N HIS A 153 -1.10 2.31 0.22
CA HIS A 153 -0.71 1.03 -0.42
C HIS A 153 -1.79 0.40 -1.32
N CYS A 154 -2.58 1.20 -2.03
CA CYS A 154 -3.61 0.69 -2.95
C CYS A 154 -3.13 0.71 -4.40
N SER A 155 -3.62 -0.21 -5.23
CA SER A 155 -3.45 -0.18 -6.70
C SER A 155 -4.78 0.21 -7.33
N VAL A 156 -4.88 1.43 -7.84
CA VAL A 156 -6.12 1.97 -8.45
C VAL A 156 -5.86 2.15 -9.94
N GLU A 157 -6.43 1.27 -10.74
CA GLU A 157 -6.03 1.08 -12.13
C GLU A 157 -7.22 0.82 -13.06
N LEU A 158 -7.00 0.90 -14.37
CA LEU A 158 -7.94 0.40 -15.38
C LEU A 158 -9.35 1.04 -15.32
N ALA A 159 -9.49 2.26 -14.80
CA ALA A 159 -10.73 3.01 -14.92
C ALA A 159 -10.96 3.49 -16.36
N PRO A 160 -12.19 3.44 -16.90
CA PRO A 160 -12.49 4.01 -18.21
C PRO A 160 -12.54 5.55 -18.22
N TRP A 161 -12.70 6.19 -17.05
CA TRP A 161 -12.72 7.64 -16.90
C TRP A 161 -11.45 8.15 -16.19
N ASN A 162 -11.45 8.21 -14.85
CA ASN A 162 -10.26 8.50 -14.04
C ASN A 162 -10.00 7.37 -13.04
N ASN A 163 -8.75 7.03 -12.72
CA ASN A 163 -8.50 6.08 -11.63
C ASN A 163 -9.00 6.65 -10.28
N PHE A 164 -8.73 7.93 -10.00
CA PHE A 164 -9.36 8.68 -8.91
C PHE A 164 -10.28 9.79 -9.41
N GLY A 165 -11.48 9.90 -8.85
CA GLY A 165 -12.35 11.07 -9.02
C GLY A 165 -12.73 11.64 -7.66
N GLY A 166 -12.63 12.95 -7.44
CA GLY A 166 -13.02 13.57 -6.18
C GLY A 166 -13.49 15.01 -6.39
N SER A 167 -14.80 15.25 -6.43
CA SER A 167 -15.32 16.59 -6.68
C SER A 167 -16.47 16.99 -5.75
N SER A 168 -16.61 18.30 -5.56
CA SER A 168 -17.76 18.93 -4.91
C SER A 168 -17.91 20.38 -5.37
N ASP A 169 -19.10 20.72 -5.87
CA ASP A 169 -19.59 22.09 -6.02
C ASP A 169 -20.33 22.58 -4.75
N ASN A 170 -20.57 21.69 -3.78
CA ASN A 170 -21.47 21.89 -2.66
C ASN A 170 -20.77 22.47 -1.42
N ALA A 171 -21.14 23.69 -1.02
CA ALA A 171 -20.53 24.38 0.14
C ALA A 171 -20.73 23.65 1.48
N SER A 172 -21.70 22.74 1.59
CA SER A 172 -21.92 21.93 2.80
C SER A 172 -21.12 20.61 2.81
N TYR A 173 -20.52 20.21 1.68
CA TYR A 173 -19.91 18.89 1.50
C TYR A 173 -18.60 18.94 0.68
N ARG A 174 -17.69 19.86 1.02
CA ARG A 174 -16.38 19.96 0.36
C ARG A 174 -15.60 18.64 0.37
N VAL A 175 -14.89 18.37 -0.72
CA VAL A 175 -13.82 17.35 -0.72
C VAL A 175 -12.63 17.94 0.02
N THR A 176 -12.33 17.43 1.21
CA THR A 176 -11.32 18.01 2.11
C THR A 176 -10.81 16.99 3.12
N GLY A 177 -9.61 17.17 3.65
CA GLY A 177 -9.04 16.20 4.59
C GLY A 177 -8.61 14.89 3.92
N ILE A 178 -8.18 14.93 2.66
CA ILE A 178 -7.83 13.73 1.90
C ILE A 178 -6.32 13.52 1.85
N THR A 179 -5.87 12.28 2.04
CA THR A 179 -4.52 11.81 1.68
C THR A 179 -4.61 10.58 0.79
N VAL A 180 -3.82 10.55 -0.28
CA VAL A 180 -3.45 9.31 -0.99
C VAL A 180 -1.94 9.16 -0.86
N GLN A 181 -1.49 8.02 -0.34
CA GLN A 181 -0.06 7.75 -0.16
C GLN A 181 0.34 6.34 -0.57
N ASN A 182 1.63 6.15 -0.88
CA ASN A 182 2.24 4.87 -1.21
C ASN A 182 1.45 4.05 -2.25
N SER A 183 0.68 4.67 -3.14
CA SER A 183 -0.29 3.98 -3.99
C SER A 183 0.14 3.97 -5.46
N LEU A 184 -0.31 2.95 -6.20
CA LEU A 184 -0.10 2.81 -7.63
C LEU A 184 -1.35 3.27 -8.38
N ILE A 185 -1.20 4.26 -9.27
CA ILE A 185 -2.25 4.81 -10.12
C ILE A 185 -1.86 4.55 -11.57
N ALA A 186 -2.26 3.41 -12.13
CA ALA A 186 -1.71 2.93 -13.39
C ALA A 186 -2.75 2.55 -14.45
N ASN A 187 -2.34 2.55 -15.71
CA ASN A 187 -3.10 2.06 -16.86
C ASN A 187 -4.60 2.45 -16.89
N PRO A 188 -5.02 3.71 -16.63
CA PRO A 188 -6.40 4.09 -16.88
C PRO A 188 -6.71 3.83 -18.37
N ILE A 189 -7.87 3.25 -18.65
CA ILE A 189 -8.34 2.91 -20.00
C ILE A 189 -9.32 3.99 -20.49
N GLY A 190 -9.98 3.79 -21.64
CA GLY A 190 -10.99 4.75 -22.14
C GLY A 190 -10.44 6.17 -22.34
N GLN A 191 -10.76 7.08 -21.42
CA GLN A 191 -10.24 8.46 -21.38
C GLN A 191 -8.76 8.54 -20.95
N GLN A 192 -8.28 7.58 -20.16
CA GLN A 192 -6.89 7.39 -19.72
C GLN A 192 -6.36 8.45 -18.74
N PHE A 193 -7.19 8.92 -17.81
CA PHE A 193 -6.78 9.91 -16.80
C PHE A 193 -6.43 9.29 -15.44
N GLY A 194 -5.40 9.82 -14.78
CA GLY A 194 -4.97 9.34 -13.47
C GLY A 194 -5.91 9.77 -12.34
N ALA A 195 -6.12 11.08 -12.20
CA ALA A 195 -6.98 11.66 -11.18
C ALA A 195 -7.61 13.00 -11.64
N HIS A 196 -8.87 13.24 -11.29
CA HIS A 196 -9.52 14.56 -11.41
C HIS A 196 -10.13 14.95 -10.07
N ILE A 197 -9.54 15.96 -9.43
CA ILE A 197 -9.97 16.51 -8.15
C ILE A 197 -10.47 17.95 -8.33
N GLU A 198 -11.64 18.27 -7.77
CA GLU A 198 -12.26 19.59 -7.92
C GLU A 198 -13.15 19.97 -6.73
N SER A 199 -12.63 20.76 -5.80
CA SER A 199 -13.41 21.31 -4.68
C SER A 199 -12.83 22.64 -4.19
N VAL A 200 -13.63 23.70 -4.31
CA VAL A 200 -13.36 25.00 -3.66
C VAL A 200 -13.28 24.78 -2.15
N ASP A 201 -12.39 25.50 -1.45
CA ASP A 201 -12.12 25.36 -0.01
C ASP A 201 -11.67 23.95 0.44
N GLY A 202 -11.34 23.07 -0.51
CA GLY A 202 -10.89 21.70 -0.26
C GLY A 202 -9.40 21.58 0.02
N THR A 203 -9.00 20.44 0.56
CA THR A 203 -7.60 20.02 0.73
C THR A 203 -7.37 18.56 0.34
N TRP A 204 -6.28 18.30 -0.38
CA TRP A 204 -5.85 16.94 -0.78
C TRP A 204 -4.32 16.80 -0.68
N ALA A 205 -3.82 15.62 -0.31
CA ALA A 205 -2.39 15.35 -0.28
C ALA A 205 -2.03 14.07 -1.04
N TRP A 206 -0.90 14.10 -1.75
CA TRP A 206 -0.33 13.02 -2.54
C TRP A 206 1.12 12.80 -2.09
N TYR A 207 1.41 11.69 -1.41
CA TYR A 207 2.76 11.32 -0.99
C TYR A 207 3.22 9.98 -1.56
N TYR A 208 4.41 9.90 -2.15
CA TYR A 208 5.01 8.60 -2.53
C TYR A 208 4.17 7.72 -3.47
N ASN A 209 3.30 8.33 -4.29
CA ASN A 209 2.49 7.60 -5.25
C ASN A 209 3.23 7.44 -6.59
N ALA A 210 2.79 6.47 -7.39
CA ALA A 210 3.24 6.32 -8.77
C ALA A 210 2.07 6.49 -9.74
N PHE A 211 2.13 7.47 -10.64
CA PHE A 211 1.21 7.58 -11.78
C PHE A 211 1.87 7.00 -13.03
N VAL A 212 1.29 5.95 -13.62
CA VAL A 212 1.98 5.14 -14.65
C VAL A 212 1.11 4.87 -15.87
N ASN A 213 1.67 5.06 -17.08
CA ASN A 213 0.99 4.80 -18.35
C ASN A 213 -0.34 5.56 -18.50
N THR A 214 -0.31 6.87 -18.24
CA THR A 214 -1.50 7.74 -18.21
C THR A 214 -1.46 8.77 -19.33
N HIS A 215 -2.60 9.13 -19.92
CA HIS A 215 -2.63 10.16 -20.95
C HIS A 215 -2.46 11.55 -20.34
N ASN A 216 -3.29 11.91 -19.36
CA ASN A 216 -3.31 13.25 -18.77
C ASN A 216 -3.81 13.18 -17.33
N ARG A 217 -3.81 14.33 -16.63
CA ARG A 217 -4.39 14.52 -15.30
C ARG A 217 -3.82 13.56 -14.27
N ASN A 218 -2.62 13.85 -13.81
CA ASN A 218 -1.91 13.07 -12.79
C ASN A 218 -1.36 13.98 -11.68
N PRO A 219 -2.22 14.69 -10.93
CA PRO A 219 -3.68 14.84 -11.07
C PRO A 219 -4.06 15.98 -12.03
N LEU A 220 -5.36 16.17 -12.27
CA LEU A 220 -5.93 17.51 -12.48
C LEU A 220 -6.41 18.00 -11.12
N ASP A 221 -5.66 18.89 -10.49
CA ASP A 221 -5.97 19.45 -9.17
C ASP A 221 -6.59 20.84 -9.30
N LYS A 222 -7.85 20.93 -8.87
CA LYS A 222 -8.60 22.16 -8.65
C LYS A 222 -9.05 22.21 -7.20
N ILE A 223 -8.05 22.19 -6.32
CA ILE A 223 -8.13 22.07 -4.87
C ILE A 223 -6.80 22.59 -4.30
N ASN A 224 -6.74 22.97 -3.02
CA ASN A 224 -5.43 23.24 -2.41
C ASN A 224 -4.73 21.90 -2.13
N ASP A 225 -3.53 21.68 -2.65
CA ASP A 225 -2.87 20.37 -2.56
C ASP A 225 -1.42 20.39 -2.10
N VAL A 226 -0.99 19.21 -1.67
CA VAL A 226 0.40 18.89 -1.34
C VAL A 226 0.81 17.67 -2.17
N PHE A 227 1.69 17.84 -3.14
CA PHE A 227 2.16 16.81 -4.07
C PHE A 227 3.65 16.55 -3.87
N VAL A 228 4.00 15.62 -2.99
CA VAL A 228 5.37 15.42 -2.50
C VAL A 228 5.89 14.00 -2.77
N ASN A 229 7.09 13.91 -3.32
CA ASN A 229 7.80 12.63 -3.57
C ASN A 229 7.02 11.59 -4.40
N ASN A 230 6.08 12.02 -5.23
CA ASN A 230 5.43 11.14 -6.20
C ASN A 230 6.35 10.92 -7.41
N ILE A 231 6.17 9.79 -8.09
CA ILE A 231 6.76 9.55 -9.40
C ILE A 231 5.70 9.47 -10.47
N LEU A 232 6.08 9.86 -11.68
CA LEU A 232 5.26 9.69 -12.86
C LEU A 232 6.07 9.00 -13.94
N TYR A 233 5.48 8.00 -14.61
CA TYR A 233 6.12 7.26 -15.68
C TYR A 233 5.22 7.12 -16.91
N ASN A 234 5.79 7.34 -18.10
CA ASN A 234 5.11 7.13 -19.38
C ASN A 234 3.77 7.87 -19.50
N PHE A 235 3.79 9.17 -19.21
CA PHE A 235 2.65 10.07 -19.30
C PHE A 235 2.71 10.93 -20.56
N GLU A 236 1.58 11.35 -21.14
CA GLU A 236 1.58 12.44 -22.15
C GLU A 236 1.46 13.81 -21.46
N ALA A 237 0.68 13.90 -20.37
CA ALA A 237 0.70 14.96 -19.38
C ALA A 237 0.34 14.41 -17.97
N GLY A 238 0.55 15.18 -16.91
CA GLY A 238 0.33 14.75 -15.53
C GLY A 238 -0.25 15.83 -14.64
N TYR A 239 0.48 16.27 -13.60
CA TYR A 239 0.11 17.40 -12.73
C TYR A 239 -0.40 18.62 -13.52
N THR A 240 -1.70 18.88 -13.48
CA THR A 240 -2.39 19.92 -14.25
C THR A 240 -3.37 20.67 -13.33
N THR A 241 -3.69 21.93 -13.65
CA THR A 241 -4.65 22.72 -12.85
C THR A 241 -5.82 23.29 -13.65
N HIS A 242 -5.64 23.58 -14.94
CA HIS A 242 -6.66 24.00 -15.94
C HIS A 242 -8.00 24.52 -15.37
N THR A 243 -7.98 25.71 -14.74
CA THR A 243 -9.14 26.33 -14.10
C THR A 243 -8.89 27.81 -13.83
N SER A 244 -9.96 28.63 -13.88
CA SER A 244 -9.91 30.05 -13.53
C SER A 244 -10.09 30.33 -12.03
N THR A 245 -10.48 29.32 -11.24
CA THR A 245 -10.56 29.45 -9.78
C THR A 245 -9.17 29.35 -9.16
N HIS A 246 -8.88 30.16 -8.14
CA HIS A 246 -7.59 30.17 -7.46
C HIS A 246 -7.45 29.03 -6.44
N PHE A 247 -6.28 28.39 -6.43
CA PHE A 247 -5.84 27.37 -5.48
C PHE A 247 -4.34 27.51 -5.19
N ASN A 248 -3.90 26.86 -4.10
CA ASN A 248 -2.50 26.81 -3.68
C ASN A 248 -1.94 25.38 -3.82
N HIS A 249 -0.74 25.25 -4.37
CA HIS A 249 -0.14 23.95 -4.71
C HIS A 249 1.30 23.84 -4.19
N ASP A 250 1.61 22.78 -3.45
CA ASP A 250 2.97 22.47 -2.98
C ASP A 250 3.52 21.25 -3.73
N ILE A 251 4.33 21.48 -4.78
CA ILE A 251 4.82 20.43 -5.70
C ILE A 251 6.31 20.18 -5.41
N VAL A 252 6.66 19.19 -4.59
CA VAL A 252 8.03 19.05 -4.05
C VAL A 252 8.66 17.67 -4.24
N ASN A 253 9.90 17.65 -4.73
CA ASN A 253 10.76 16.47 -4.87
C ASN A 253 10.12 15.30 -5.64
N ASN A 254 9.31 15.59 -6.67
CA ASN A 254 8.71 14.60 -7.55
C ASN A 254 9.65 14.25 -8.72
N TYR A 255 9.53 13.06 -9.29
CA TYR A 255 10.33 12.63 -10.45
C TYR A 255 9.44 12.21 -11.62
N PHE A 256 9.50 12.97 -12.71
CA PHE A 256 8.78 12.75 -13.95
C PHE A 256 9.70 12.04 -14.97
N VAL A 257 9.37 10.83 -15.40
CA VAL A 257 10.19 10.07 -16.37
C VAL A 257 9.38 9.71 -17.62
N TYR A 258 9.85 10.12 -18.79
CA TYR A 258 9.23 9.75 -20.05
C TYR A 258 9.32 8.25 -20.32
N GLY A 259 8.21 7.66 -20.75
CA GLY A 259 8.18 6.36 -21.42
C GLY A 259 8.04 6.51 -22.94
N PRO A 260 7.68 5.42 -23.65
CA PRO A 260 7.46 5.40 -25.09
C PRO A 260 6.37 6.36 -25.60
N LYS A 261 5.53 6.90 -24.70
CA LYS A 261 4.49 7.90 -24.98
C LYS A 261 4.74 9.26 -24.30
N GLY A 262 5.85 9.41 -23.57
CA GLY A 262 6.31 10.69 -23.02
C GLY A 262 6.38 11.78 -24.08
N SER A 263 5.66 12.90 -23.90
CA SER A 263 5.56 13.96 -24.92
C SER A 263 5.69 15.39 -24.37
N ASN A 264 5.11 15.71 -23.21
CA ASN A 264 5.19 17.05 -22.61
C ASN A 264 5.96 17.06 -21.28
N PRO A 265 6.72 18.14 -20.99
CA PRO A 265 7.20 18.35 -19.64
C PRO A 265 6.02 18.47 -18.68
N TRP A 266 6.27 18.09 -17.43
CA TRP A 266 5.58 18.17 -16.12
C TRP A 266 4.57 19.31 -15.79
N PHE A 267 4.01 19.92 -16.84
CA PHE A 267 2.60 20.05 -17.23
C PHE A 267 1.82 21.33 -16.93
N GLN A 268 0.57 21.32 -17.43
CA GLN A 268 -0.23 22.49 -17.78
C GLN A 268 -0.77 23.19 -16.54
N VAL A 269 0.01 24.12 -16.02
CA VAL A 269 -0.39 25.01 -14.94
C VAL A 269 -1.12 26.24 -15.50
N ASP A 270 -2.32 26.49 -14.98
CA ASP A 270 -3.09 27.69 -15.25
C ASP A 270 -2.47 28.91 -14.53
N LYS A 271 -2.55 30.09 -15.15
CA LYS A 271 -1.98 31.33 -14.59
C LYS A 271 -2.64 31.80 -13.29
N ASN A 272 -3.83 31.29 -12.97
CA ASN A 272 -4.62 31.74 -11.81
C ASN A 272 -4.25 31.01 -10.51
N GLN A 273 -3.15 30.26 -10.48
CA GLN A 273 -2.73 29.41 -9.36
C GLN A 273 -1.48 29.94 -8.66
N SER A 274 -1.35 29.64 -7.37
CA SER A 274 -0.14 29.91 -6.56
C SER A 274 0.61 28.60 -6.29
N ILE A 275 1.88 28.51 -6.71
CA ILE A 275 2.65 27.25 -6.64
C ILE A 275 3.96 27.45 -5.89
N TYR A 276 4.22 26.63 -4.88
CA TYR A 276 5.57 26.35 -4.41
C TYR A 276 6.09 25.10 -5.13
N ALA A 277 7.17 25.24 -5.91
CA ALA A 277 7.82 24.10 -6.55
C ALA A 277 9.30 24.03 -6.16
N SER A 278 9.76 22.84 -5.73
CA SER A 278 11.15 22.65 -5.28
C SER A 278 11.63 21.22 -5.52
N GLY A 279 12.90 21.07 -5.91
CA GLY A 279 13.59 19.78 -6.06
C GLY A 279 12.98 18.75 -7.03
N ASN A 280 12.02 19.16 -7.87
CA ASN A 280 11.44 18.31 -8.90
C ASN A 280 12.44 18.02 -10.03
N MET A 281 12.37 16.80 -10.56
CA MET A 281 13.28 16.29 -11.58
C MET A 281 12.50 15.76 -12.79
N ILE A 282 13.04 15.94 -14.00
CA ILE A 282 12.49 15.35 -15.22
C ILE A 282 13.55 14.61 -16.04
N ASP A 283 13.20 13.39 -16.46
CA ASP A 283 13.96 12.58 -17.40
C ASP A 283 13.16 12.40 -18.71
N THR A 284 13.80 12.65 -19.85
CA THR A 284 13.13 12.71 -21.16
C THR A 284 13.81 11.93 -22.28
N ASP A 285 15.06 11.48 -22.08
CA ASP A 285 15.87 10.91 -23.16
C ASP A 285 15.53 9.43 -23.45
N ARG A 286 15.02 8.72 -22.44
CA ARG A 286 14.62 7.30 -22.48
C ARG A 286 15.83 6.35 -22.66
N ASP A 287 17.01 6.73 -22.16
CA ASP A 287 18.26 5.96 -22.32
C ASP A 287 18.33 4.68 -21.45
N GLY A 288 17.37 4.49 -20.54
CA GLY A 288 17.30 3.37 -19.61
C GLY A 288 17.96 3.63 -18.24
N LYS A 289 18.34 4.86 -17.94
CA LYS A 289 18.87 5.30 -16.63
C LYS A 289 17.93 6.31 -15.97
N LEU A 290 18.28 6.70 -14.75
CA LEU A 290 17.55 7.68 -13.95
C LEU A 290 18.48 8.88 -13.71
N ASN A 291 18.69 9.66 -14.75
CA ASN A 291 19.74 10.68 -14.87
C ASN A 291 19.22 12.02 -15.42
N GLY A 292 17.90 12.20 -15.42
CA GLY A 292 17.20 13.45 -15.69
C GLY A 292 17.68 14.66 -14.88
N GLY A 293 17.25 15.85 -15.33
CA GLY A 293 17.68 17.15 -14.79
C GLY A 293 16.60 17.87 -13.98
N PRO A 294 16.95 18.98 -13.31
CA PRO A 294 15.99 19.83 -12.60
C PRO A 294 14.92 20.44 -13.52
N SER A 295 13.81 20.86 -12.89
CA SER A 295 12.58 21.30 -13.56
C SER A 295 12.15 22.73 -13.15
N SER A 296 11.97 23.66 -14.13
CA SER A 296 11.27 24.98 -14.04
C SER A 296 9.80 25.06 -14.59
N ILE A 297 8.80 25.52 -13.81
CA ILE A 297 7.34 25.32 -14.05
C ILE A 297 6.89 25.72 -15.47
N TYR A 298 6.00 24.94 -16.08
CA TYR A 298 5.38 25.28 -17.38
C TYR A 298 3.96 25.83 -17.25
N TYR A 299 3.81 27.14 -17.39
CA TYR A 299 2.49 27.79 -17.47
C TYR A 299 2.00 27.90 -18.93
N TYR A 300 0.82 27.35 -19.24
CA TYR A 300 0.29 27.32 -20.62
C TYR A 300 -0.58 28.54 -20.99
N GLN A 301 -0.96 29.39 -20.03
CA GLN A 301 -1.78 30.60 -20.25
C GLN A 301 -1.13 31.91 -19.79
N GLY A 302 0.19 31.91 -19.55
CA GLY A 302 0.93 33.02 -18.95
C GLY A 302 1.35 32.70 -17.51
N VAL A 303 2.35 33.43 -17.00
CA VAL A 303 2.98 33.16 -15.69
C VAL A 303 1.96 33.33 -14.55
N GLY A 304 1.88 32.34 -13.66
CA GLY A 304 1.09 32.41 -12.41
C GLY A 304 1.91 32.91 -11.22
N GLU A 305 1.43 32.68 -10.00
CA GLU A 305 2.17 33.06 -8.80
C GLU A 305 3.13 31.93 -8.37
N GLU A 306 4.41 32.25 -8.21
CA GLU A 306 5.39 31.35 -7.60
C GLU A 306 5.63 31.76 -6.15
N LEU A 307 5.38 30.84 -5.21
CA LEU A 307 5.51 31.05 -3.78
C LEU A 307 6.95 30.84 -3.32
N ALA A 308 7.44 31.68 -2.40
CA ALA A 308 8.80 31.58 -1.86
C ALA A 308 8.98 30.48 -0.80
N LYS A 309 7.88 29.88 -0.31
CA LYS A 309 7.83 28.81 0.70
C LYS A 309 6.56 27.97 0.48
N PRO A 310 6.47 26.76 1.04
CA PRO A 310 5.24 25.98 1.04
C PRO A 310 4.04 26.76 1.57
N TRP A 311 2.85 26.54 0.99
CA TRP A 311 1.61 27.06 1.55
C TRP A 311 1.14 26.25 2.77
N SER A 312 1.49 24.96 2.81
CA SER A 312 1.15 24.03 3.90
C SER A 312 2.37 23.60 4.68
N GLU A 313 2.28 23.60 6.02
CA GLU A 313 3.33 23.06 6.90
C GLU A 313 3.52 21.54 6.72
N LEU A 314 2.49 20.84 6.26
CA LEU A 314 2.51 19.39 5.99
C LEU A 314 3.49 18.99 4.89
N THR A 315 3.82 19.92 4.00
CA THR A 315 4.80 19.72 2.91
C THR A 315 6.19 19.42 3.46
N THR A 316 6.51 19.91 4.67
CA THR A 316 7.82 19.76 5.32
C THR A 316 7.78 19.03 6.67
N SER A 317 6.60 18.64 7.16
CA SER A 317 6.47 17.97 8.47
C SER A 317 6.72 16.46 8.43
N GLY A 318 6.58 15.83 7.26
CA GLY A 318 6.83 14.40 7.05
C GLY A 318 8.28 14.09 6.69
N PRO A 319 8.67 12.80 6.62
CA PRO A 319 9.91 12.42 5.95
C PRO A 319 9.85 12.91 4.49
N MET A 320 10.93 13.54 4.02
CA MET A 320 11.09 13.97 2.64
C MET A 320 12.34 13.31 2.05
N LEU A 321 12.19 12.73 0.87
CA LEU A 321 13.30 12.19 0.08
C LEU A 321 13.70 13.19 -1.03
N SER A 322 14.90 13.04 -1.58
CA SER A 322 15.20 13.63 -2.90
C SER A 322 14.32 12.96 -3.97
N ALA A 323 14.06 13.61 -5.09
CA ALA A 323 13.28 13.00 -6.18
C ALA A 323 13.84 11.65 -6.63
N ALA A 324 15.17 11.52 -6.72
CA ALA A 324 15.83 10.27 -7.06
C ALA A 324 15.65 9.19 -5.96
N SER A 325 15.82 9.54 -4.68
CA SER A 325 15.52 8.62 -3.57
C SER A 325 14.05 8.19 -3.54
N ALA A 326 13.13 9.13 -3.81
CA ALA A 326 11.70 8.86 -3.90
C ALA A 326 11.41 7.84 -5.00
N TRP A 327 12.02 7.97 -6.18
CA TRP A 327 11.89 6.95 -7.24
C TRP A 327 12.30 5.56 -6.76
N ARG A 328 13.44 5.43 -6.06
CA ARG A 328 13.92 4.15 -5.52
C ARG A 328 12.99 3.59 -4.43
N TYR A 329 12.43 4.44 -3.58
CA TYR A 329 11.47 4.05 -2.54
C TYR A 329 10.13 3.60 -3.15
N VAL A 330 9.52 4.45 -3.98
CA VAL A 330 8.20 4.23 -4.59
C VAL A 330 8.21 3.01 -5.49
N THR A 331 9.26 2.83 -6.32
CA THR A 331 9.44 1.59 -7.10
C THR A 331 9.70 0.36 -6.24
N SER A 332 10.04 0.49 -4.96
CA SER A 332 10.20 -0.64 -4.05
C SER A 332 8.90 -1.04 -3.36
N GLN A 333 8.11 -0.09 -2.86
CA GLN A 333 7.07 -0.38 -1.85
C GLN A 333 5.65 0.07 -2.21
N SER A 334 5.44 0.99 -3.16
CA SER A 334 4.10 1.54 -3.41
C SER A 334 3.16 0.60 -4.19
N GLY A 335 1.85 0.68 -3.91
CA GLY A 335 0.82 -0.24 -4.41
C GLY A 335 0.60 -1.42 -3.46
N VAL A 336 -0.19 -2.40 -3.88
CA VAL A 336 -0.50 -3.57 -3.03
C VAL A 336 0.65 -4.59 -3.06
N LEU A 337 1.20 -4.90 -1.89
CA LEU A 337 2.22 -5.92 -1.68
C LEU A 337 1.60 -7.24 -1.18
N PRO A 338 2.08 -8.42 -1.64
CA PRO A 338 2.96 -8.62 -2.79
C PRO A 338 2.24 -8.32 -4.12
N TYR A 339 2.99 -7.93 -5.14
CA TYR A 339 2.45 -7.54 -6.44
C TYR A 339 1.90 -8.71 -7.26
N ASP A 340 0.73 -8.51 -7.86
CA ASP A 340 0.10 -9.49 -8.75
C ASP A 340 0.61 -9.36 -10.20
N ASP A 341 -0.02 -10.06 -11.17
CA ASP A 341 0.42 -10.04 -12.57
C ASP A 341 0.36 -8.65 -13.23
N ILE A 342 -0.65 -7.83 -12.89
CA ILE A 342 -0.83 -6.49 -13.46
C ILE A 342 0.14 -5.51 -12.80
N ASP A 343 0.20 -5.47 -11.46
CA ASP A 343 1.16 -4.63 -10.75
C ASP A 343 2.60 -4.95 -11.17
N SER A 344 2.94 -6.24 -11.32
CA SER A 344 4.27 -6.69 -11.75
C SER A 344 4.61 -6.25 -13.17
N LEU A 345 3.64 -6.26 -14.10
CA LEU A 345 3.82 -5.74 -15.46
C LEU A 345 4.07 -4.22 -15.43
N VAL A 346 3.33 -3.47 -14.61
CA VAL A 346 3.50 -2.02 -14.45
C VAL A 346 4.90 -1.72 -13.89
N TRP A 347 5.29 -2.35 -12.79
CA TRP A 347 6.62 -2.15 -12.20
C TRP A 347 7.75 -2.61 -13.11
N TYR A 348 7.59 -3.68 -13.88
CA TYR A 348 8.54 -4.03 -14.94
C TYR A 348 8.74 -2.87 -15.92
N GLN A 349 7.65 -2.24 -16.38
CA GLN A 349 7.71 -1.15 -17.35
C GLN A 349 8.40 0.11 -16.77
N VAL A 350 8.04 0.52 -15.55
CA VAL A 350 8.68 1.65 -14.84
C VAL A 350 10.18 1.45 -14.71
N ASN A 351 10.62 0.24 -14.33
CA ASN A 351 12.03 -0.11 -14.19
C ASN A 351 12.81 -0.11 -15.52
N THR A 352 12.16 0.02 -16.67
CA THR A 352 12.87 0.14 -17.97
C THR A 352 13.31 1.56 -18.31
N LEU A 353 12.92 2.55 -17.50
CA LEU A 353 13.39 3.95 -17.57
C LEU A 353 13.34 4.53 -18.99
N GLY A 354 12.27 4.20 -19.70
CA GLY A 354 11.89 4.83 -20.97
C GLY A 354 11.55 3.88 -22.12
N THR A 355 11.94 2.60 -22.03
CA THR A 355 11.90 1.66 -23.18
C THR A 355 10.69 0.71 -23.20
N ALA A 356 9.79 0.78 -22.21
CA ALA A 356 8.57 0.00 -22.09
C ALA A 356 7.39 0.82 -21.55
N GLY A 357 6.17 0.28 -21.61
CA GLY A 357 4.95 1.01 -21.28
C GLY A 357 4.14 1.39 -22.54
N ALA A 358 2.84 1.52 -22.35
CA ALA A 358 1.88 1.88 -23.40
C ALA A 358 0.61 2.48 -22.77
N LEU A 359 0.03 3.48 -23.43
CA LEU A 359 -1.30 3.98 -23.08
C LEU A 359 -2.36 3.03 -23.62
N VAL A 360 -2.83 2.09 -22.80
CA VAL A 360 -3.80 1.05 -23.17
C VAL A 360 -5.25 1.55 -23.09
N LYS A 361 -6.11 1.13 -24.04
CA LYS A 361 -7.54 1.52 -24.08
C LYS A 361 -8.49 0.45 -23.54
N SER A 362 -7.96 -0.72 -23.16
CA SER A 362 -8.69 -1.90 -22.72
C SER A 362 -7.80 -2.82 -21.87
N VAL A 363 -8.37 -3.64 -20.99
CA VAL A 363 -7.64 -4.64 -20.19
C VAL A 363 -6.89 -5.61 -21.11
N GLY A 364 -7.56 -6.10 -22.16
CA GLY A 364 -6.94 -6.99 -23.15
C GLY A 364 -5.75 -6.35 -23.90
N ALA A 365 -5.72 -5.03 -24.03
CA ALA A 365 -4.61 -4.30 -24.65
C ALA A 365 -3.36 -4.20 -23.77
N MET A 366 -3.39 -4.63 -22.51
CA MET A 366 -2.16 -4.85 -21.70
C MET A 366 -1.33 -6.04 -22.20
N GLY A 367 -1.93 -6.94 -22.99
CA GLY A 367 -1.23 -8.08 -23.59
C GLY A 367 -1.06 -9.31 -22.68
N LEU A 368 -1.39 -9.20 -21.39
CA LEU A 368 -1.48 -10.33 -20.47
C LEU A 368 -2.43 -11.41 -21.03
N LYS A 369 -2.05 -12.68 -20.86
CA LYS A 369 -2.83 -13.84 -21.36
C LYS A 369 -3.55 -14.60 -20.25
N THR A 370 -3.05 -14.52 -19.02
CA THR A 370 -3.73 -15.02 -17.83
C THR A 370 -5.09 -14.36 -17.67
N ASN A 371 -6.14 -15.15 -17.41
CA ASN A 371 -7.48 -14.68 -17.09
C ASN A 371 -8.03 -13.61 -18.08
N ASN A 372 -7.88 -13.83 -19.39
CA ASN A 372 -8.31 -12.91 -20.44
C ASN A 372 -7.74 -11.47 -20.33
N GLY A 373 -6.56 -11.31 -19.71
CA GLY A 373 -5.90 -10.02 -19.49
C GLY A 373 -5.97 -9.50 -18.06
N TRP A 374 -6.84 -10.07 -17.22
CA TRP A 374 -7.06 -9.64 -15.84
C TRP A 374 -6.02 -10.14 -14.83
N GLY A 375 -5.13 -11.05 -15.23
CA GLY A 375 -4.15 -11.66 -14.31
C GLY A 375 -4.77 -12.61 -13.28
N GLU A 376 -3.92 -13.20 -12.45
CA GLU A 376 -4.31 -13.94 -11.25
C GLU A 376 -3.97 -13.14 -9.99
N VAL A 377 -4.90 -13.05 -9.03
CA VAL A 377 -4.61 -12.80 -7.61
C VAL A 377 -4.73 -14.14 -6.88
N ILE A 378 -3.61 -14.62 -6.35
CA ILE A 378 -3.49 -15.96 -5.76
C ILE A 378 -3.99 -15.92 -4.32
N ALA A 379 -5.08 -16.63 -4.06
CA ALA A 379 -5.62 -16.86 -2.72
C ALA A 379 -4.61 -17.61 -1.83
N GLY A 380 -4.49 -17.19 -0.58
CA GLY A 380 -3.71 -17.89 0.45
C GLY A 380 -4.59 -18.74 1.37
N LYS A 381 -3.95 -19.27 2.41
CA LYS A 381 -4.63 -19.90 3.55
C LYS A 381 -4.71 -18.87 4.69
N THR A 382 -5.90 -18.65 5.23
CA THR A 382 -6.15 -17.87 6.44
C THR A 382 -5.48 -18.53 7.65
N ALA A 383 -4.94 -17.71 8.56
CA ALA A 383 -4.52 -18.19 9.86
C ALA A 383 -5.73 -18.56 10.73
N THR A 384 -5.50 -19.29 11.83
CA THR A 384 -6.56 -19.51 12.83
C THR A 384 -6.78 -18.22 13.61
N ASP A 385 -8.05 -17.85 13.74
CA ASP A 385 -8.59 -16.82 14.62
C ASP A 385 -9.74 -17.52 15.37
N SER A 386 -9.58 -17.70 16.68
CA SER A 386 -10.37 -18.63 17.48
C SER A 386 -11.66 -18.01 18.04
N ASP A 387 -11.68 -16.70 18.28
CA ASP A 387 -12.85 -15.95 18.78
C ASP A 387 -13.51 -15.04 17.73
N LYS A 388 -12.84 -14.81 16.60
CA LYS A 388 -13.28 -14.04 15.41
C LYS A 388 -13.31 -12.54 15.64
N ASP A 389 -12.27 -12.04 16.29
CA ASP A 389 -12.05 -10.61 16.48
C ASP A 389 -11.16 -9.98 15.39
N GLY A 390 -10.66 -10.77 14.45
CA GLY A 390 -9.83 -10.33 13.32
C GLY A 390 -8.33 -10.38 13.58
N MET A 391 -7.91 -10.73 14.80
CA MET A 391 -6.51 -11.06 15.11
C MET A 391 -6.31 -12.58 15.09
N PRO A 392 -5.29 -13.10 14.40
CA PRO A 392 -4.97 -14.52 14.49
C PRO A 392 -4.34 -14.93 15.82
N ASP A 393 -4.63 -16.16 16.26
CA ASP A 393 -4.07 -16.82 17.45
C ASP A 393 -2.58 -16.53 17.67
N TYR A 394 -1.75 -16.62 16.61
CA TYR A 394 -0.29 -16.47 16.72
C TYR A 394 0.13 -15.04 17.08
N PHE A 395 -0.61 -14.03 16.60
CA PHE A 395 -0.34 -12.62 16.88
C PHE A 395 -0.71 -12.29 18.31
N GLU A 396 -1.90 -12.72 18.73
CA GLU A 396 -2.36 -12.60 20.11
C GLU A 396 -1.46 -13.32 21.10
N GLU A 397 -1.06 -14.55 20.80
CA GLU A 397 -0.13 -15.30 21.64
C GLU A 397 1.21 -14.57 21.78
N ALA A 398 1.76 -14.00 20.71
CA ALA A 398 2.98 -13.20 20.78
C ALA A 398 2.79 -11.94 21.64
N MET A 399 1.68 -11.22 21.46
CA MET A 399 1.35 -9.97 22.16
C MET A 399 0.88 -10.15 23.61
N GLY A 400 0.43 -11.35 23.99
CA GLY A 400 -0.14 -11.64 25.31
C GLY A 400 -1.64 -11.30 25.43
N TYR A 401 -2.38 -11.31 24.32
CA TYR A 401 -3.84 -11.14 24.28
C TYR A 401 -4.56 -12.49 24.51
N ASP A 402 -5.89 -12.46 24.66
CA ASP A 402 -6.71 -13.64 25.01
C ASP A 402 -7.54 -14.12 23.82
N LYS A 403 -6.90 -14.97 23.00
CA LYS A 403 -7.44 -15.64 21.79
C LYS A 403 -8.71 -16.48 21.95
N SER A 404 -9.38 -16.40 23.08
CA SER A 404 -10.64 -17.07 23.36
C SER A 404 -11.78 -16.10 23.62
N LYS A 405 -11.55 -14.80 23.41
CA LYS A 405 -12.42 -13.70 23.81
C LYS A 405 -12.09 -12.42 23.03
N ASP A 406 -12.99 -12.09 22.08
CA ASP A 406 -13.05 -10.81 21.35
C ASP A 406 -12.65 -9.62 22.23
N ASP A 407 -11.44 -9.13 21.97
CA ASP A 407 -10.86 -7.99 22.66
C ASP A 407 -10.13 -7.00 21.74
N ALA A 408 -10.27 -7.19 20.42
CA ALA A 408 -9.93 -6.31 19.31
C ALA A 408 -10.07 -4.81 19.61
N MET A 409 -11.17 -4.40 20.25
CA MET A 409 -11.49 -2.98 20.54
C MET A 409 -10.91 -2.47 21.87
N THR A 410 -10.09 -3.26 22.57
CA THR A 410 -9.38 -2.83 23.78
C THR A 410 -8.33 -1.79 23.41
N LYS A 411 -8.47 -0.56 23.92
CA LYS A 411 -7.53 0.54 23.69
C LYS A 411 -6.26 0.35 24.52
N GLU A 412 -5.12 0.25 23.83
CA GLU A 412 -3.79 0.11 24.42
C GLU A 412 -3.21 1.48 24.83
N SER A 413 -2.07 1.48 25.51
CA SER A 413 -1.48 2.68 26.15
C SER A 413 -1.00 3.78 25.19
N ASP A 414 -0.77 3.45 23.92
CA ASP A 414 -0.47 4.39 22.82
C ASP A 414 -1.72 4.83 22.04
N GLY A 415 -2.90 4.37 22.47
CA GLY A 415 -4.20 4.82 21.98
C GLY A 415 -4.79 4.05 20.80
N TYR A 416 -4.03 3.16 20.16
CA TYR A 416 -4.56 2.21 19.19
C TYR A 416 -5.36 1.11 19.90
N VAL A 417 -6.38 0.55 19.25
CA VAL A 417 -7.00 -0.70 19.72
C VAL A 417 -6.20 -1.93 19.27
N ARG A 418 -6.43 -3.10 19.87
CA ARG A 418 -5.62 -4.31 19.60
C ARG A 418 -5.63 -4.76 18.14
N ILE A 419 -6.79 -4.76 17.49
CA ILE A 419 -6.86 -5.07 16.04
C ILE A 419 -6.07 -4.07 15.19
N GLU A 420 -5.95 -2.81 15.63
CA GLU A 420 -5.09 -1.83 14.94
C GLU A 420 -3.60 -2.20 15.06
N LYS A 421 -3.15 -2.84 16.14
CA LYS A 421 -1.77 -3.36 16.26
C LYS A 421 -1.49 -4.39 15.16
N TYR A 422 -2.42 -5.32 14.96
CA TYR A 422 -2.29 -6.38 13.96
C TYR A 422 -2.26 -5.82 12.54
N ILE A 423 -3.25 -5.00 12.16
CA ILE A 423 -3.33 -4.46 10.80
C ILE A 423 -2.25 -3.40 10.50
N ASN A 424 -1.71 -2.72 11.53
CA ASN A 424 -0.56 -1.82 11.36
C ASN A 424 0.74 -2.61 11.17
N TRP A 425 0.97 -3.69 11.92
CA TRP A 425 2.10 -4.60 11.69
C TRP A 425 2.07 -5.21 10.29
N LEU A 426 0.93 -5.75 9.86
CA LEU A 426 0.74 -6.24 8.49
C LEU A 426 0.96 -5.14 7.42
N GLY A 427 0.54 -3.92 7.73
CA GLY A 427 0.66 -2.75 6.86
C GLY A 427 2.01 -2.03 6.92
N ALA A 428 3.01 -2.63 7.56
CA ALA A 428 4.40 -2.19 7.56
C ALA A 428 5.27 -3.20 6.79
N MET A 429 6.54 -2.85 6.52
CA MET A 429 7.53 -3.86 6.12
C MET A 429 7.78 -4.75 7.34
N HIS A 430 7.40 -6.02 7.27
CA HIS A 430 7.35 -6.88 8.45
C HIS A 430 7.92 -8.28 8.23
N ALA A 431 8.22 -8.94 9.35
CA ALA A 431 8.62 -10.34 9.41
C ALA A 431 8.25 -10.97 10.77
N THR A 432 8.42 -12.28 10.88
CA THR A 432 8.19 -13.05 12.11
C THR A 432 9.48 -13.74 12.54
N ALA A 433 9.79 -13.73 13.83
CA ALA A 433 10.91 -14.43 14.44
C ALA A 433 10.41 -15.38 15.53
N ALA A 434 10.80 -16.66 15.46
CA ALA A 434 10.50 -17.61 16.52
C ALA A 434 11.27 -17.24 17.81
N GLY A 435 10.60 -17.33 18.96
CA GLY A 435 11.18 -16.93 20.24
C GLY A 435 12.55 -17.57 20.52
N GLY A 436 13.52 -16.71 20.84
CA GLY A 436 14.91 -17.10 21.11
C GLY A 436 15.74 -17.54 19.90
N LYS A 437 15.23 -17.41 18.67
CA LYS A 437 15.98 -17.68 17.43
C LYS A 437 16.19 -16.40 16.63
N SER A 438 17.35 -16.27 16.01
CA SER A 438 17.61 -15.16 15.09
C SER A 438 16.82 -15.32 13.78
N LEU A 439 16.36 -14.19 13.25
CA LEU A 439 15.74 -14.03 11.95
C LEU A 439 16.77 -13.43 10.98
N ASP A 440 17.00 -14.09 9.85
CA ASP A 440 17.77 -13.55 8.73
C ASP A 440 16.80 -12.96 7.69
N PHE A 441 16.86 -11.65 7.48
CA PHE A 441 15.98 -10.91 6.57
C PHE A 441 16.77 -10.29 5.40
N ASP A 442 16.47 -10.68 4.16
CA ASP A 442 17.11 -10.15 2.96
C ASP A 442 16.56 -8.76 2.60
N LEU A 443 17.33 -7.70 2.87
CA LEU A 443 16.91 -6.31 2.65
C LEU A 443 16.58 -6.01 1.17
N ARG A 444 17.17 -6.75 0.22
CA ARG A 444 16.94 -6.56 -1.22
C ARG A 444 15.48 -6.79 -1.62
N THR A 445 14.73 -7.56 -0.82
CA THR A 445 13.30 -7.85 -1.03
C THR A 445 12.41 -6.62 -0.85
N ILE A 446 12.85 -5.60 -0.10
CA ILE A 446 12.12 -4.37 0.20
C ILE A 446 12.80 -3.10 -0.34
N THR A 447 13.91 -3.24 -1.07
CA THR A 447 14.71 -2.15 -1.67
C THR A 447 14.96 -2.33 -3.17
N ARG A 448 14.13 -3.15 -3.85
CA ARG A 448 14.30 -3.54 -5.27
C ARG A 448 14.53 -2.36 -6.25
N GLY A 449 14.05 -1.16 -5.96
CA GLY A 449 14.30 0.04 -6.78
C GLY A 449 15.79 0.45 -6.84
N PHE A 450 16.56 0.07 -5.82
CA PHE A 450 18.01 0.28 -5.71
C PHE A 450 18.87 -0.82 -6.37
N LYS A 451 18.25 -1.90 -6.90
CA LYS A 451 18.99 -3.10 -7.37
C LYS A 451 20.08 -2.80 -8.42
N ASP A 452 19.84 -1.79 -9.27
CA ASP A 452 20.70 -1.45 -10.43
C ASP A 452 21.74 -0.36 -10.11
N VAL A 453 21.86 0.08 -8.85
CA VAL A 453 22.79 1.15 -8.41
C VAL A 453 23.75 0.70 -7.32
N SER A 454 24.23 -0.55 -7.41
CA SER A 454 25.22 -1.15 -6.51
C SER A 454 24.94 -0.87 -5.02
N PRO A 455 23.76 -1.27 -4.51
CA PRO A 455 23.29 -0.83 -3.20
C PRO A 455 24.16 -1.38 -2.07
N THR A 456 24.49 -0.48 -1.15
CA THR A 456 25.11 -0.81 0.14
C THR A 456 24.09 -0.64 1.26
N TYR A 457 24.21 -1.44 2.31
CA TYR A 457 23.24 -1.50 3.40
C TYR A 457 23.89 -1.24 4.76
N SER A 458 23.11 -0.74 5.70
CA SER A 458 23.41 -0.73 7.13
C SER A 458 22.15 -0.99 7.94
N VAL A 459 22.31 -1.38 9.20
CA VAL A 459 21.21 -1.66 10.14
C VAL A 459 21.47 -0.97 11.47
N SER A 460 20.41 -0.53 12.15
CA SER A 460 20.50 0.24 13.39
C SER A 460 19.21 0.20 14.19
N ALA A 461 19.20 0.84 15.37
CA ALA A 461 18.00 1.11 16.17
C ALA A 461 17.07 -0.12 16.34
N ALA A 462 17.64 -1.25 16.78
CA ALA A 462 16.86 -2.42 17.14
C ALA A 462 16.07 -2.18 18.43
N GLU A 463 14.78 -2.51 18.41
CA GLU A 463 13.89 -2.50 19.56
C GLU A 463 13.58 -3.95 19.94
N ASN A 464 13.55 -4.26 21.25
CA ASN A 464 13.31 -5.60 21.79
C ASN A 464 14.21 -6.73 21.24
N GLY A 465 15.42 -6.38 20.76
CA GLY A 465 16.45 -7.32 20.31
C GLY A 465 17.73 -6.60 19.91
N THR A 466 18.58 -7.28 19.15
CA THR A 466 19.75 -6.70 18.47
C THR A 466 19.68 -6.99 16.97
N VAL A 467 20.37 -6.18 16.16
CA VAL A 467 20.48 -6.41 14.71
C VAL A 467 21.93 -6.27 14.28
N GLU A 468 22.39 -7.14 13.39
CA GLU A 468 23.68 -7.05 12.69
C GLU A 468 23.48 -7.24 11.19
N LEU A 469 24.37 -6.67 10.37
CA LEU A 469 24.42 -6.96 8.94
C LEU A 469 25.34 -8.16 8.74
N ALA A 470 24.84 -9.22 8.10
CA ALA A 470 25.64 -10.40 7.82
C ALA A 470 26.77 -10.10 6.82
N GLY A 471 27.77 -10.98 6.77
CA GLY A 471 28.94 -10.84 5.88
C GLY A 471 28.65 -10.89 4.37
N ASP A 472 27.40 -11.13 3.95
CA ASP A 472 26.95 -10.97 2.57
C ASP A 472 26.63 -9.51 2.18
N GLY A 473 26.53 -8.62 3.17
CA GLY A 473 26.30 -7.19 3.00
C GLY A 473 24.84 -6.78 2.75
N TYR A 474 23.87 -7.68 2.84
CA TYR A 474 22.45 -7.37 2.61
C TYR A 474 21.45 -8.14 3.49
N THR A 475 21.87 -9.21 4.18
CA THR A 475 21.01 -9.91 5.14
C THR A 475 21.10 -9.23 6.50
N ALA A 476 19.99 -8.66 6.97
CA ALA A 476 19.82 -8.18 8.33
C ALA A 476 19.53 -9.36 9.25
N ARG A 477 20.43 -9.67 10.17
CA ARG A 477 20.23 -10.69 11.20
C ARG A 477 19.71 -10.04 12.46
N PHE A 478 18.42 -10.21 12.74
CA PHE A 478 17.78 -9.77 13.97
C PHE A 478 17.78 -10.90 15.01
N ALA A 479 18.25 -10.63 16.23
CA ALA A 479 18.20 -11.56 17.35
C ALA A 479 17.24 -11.00 18.43
N PRO A 480 16.09 -11.65 18.69
CA PRO A 480 15.17 -11.23 19.74
C PRO A 480 15.84 -11.20 21.13
N LYS A 481 15.42 -10.27 21.98
CA LYS A 481 15.82 -10.23 23.39
C LYS A 481 15.41 -11.55 24.08
N ALA A 482 16.28 -12.08 24.94
CA ALA A 482 16.00 -13.31 25.66
C ALA A 482 14.67 -13.24 26.43
N ASN A 483 13.83 -14.27 26.26
CA ASN A 483 12.49 -14.39 26.85
C ASN A 483 11.48 -13.29 26.48
N PHE A 484 11.69 -12.57 25.36
CA PHE A 484 10.73 -11.62 24.82
C PHE A 484 9.78 -12.29 23.82
N SER A 485 8.52 -11.85 23.81
CA SER A 485 7.54 -12.04 22.73
C SER A 485 6.75 -10.74 22.52
N GLY A 486 6.19 -10.57 21.32
CA GLY A 486 5.45 -9.37 20.91
C GLY A 486 6.18 -8.58 19.84
N LEU A 487 5.82 -7.30 19.65
CA LEU A 487 6.43 -6.46 18.61
C LEU A 487 7.85 -6.00 18.97
N ALA A 488 8.75 -6.22 18.03
CA ALA A 488 10.13 -5.75 17.99
C ALA A 488 10.37 -5.04 16.64
N SER A 489 11.54 -4.43 16.44
CA SER A 489 11.86 -3.81 15.16
C SER A 489 13.36 -3.64 14.94
N PHE A 490 13.74 -3.26 13.73
CA PHE A 490 15.02 -2.60 13.46
C PHE A 490 14.89 -1.59 12.31
N LYS A 491 15.82 -0.64 12.24
CA LYS A 491 15.98 0.24 11.07
C LYS A 491 17.03 -0.29 10.12
N TYR A 492 16.83 -0.03 8.83
CA TYR A 492 17.83 -0.27 7.80
C TYR A 492 18.02 1.00 6.97
N THR A 493 19.23 1.22 6.48
CA THR A 493 19.53 2.23 5.45
C THR A 493 20.04 1.52 4.21
N VAL A 494 19.54 1.91 3.05
CA VAL A 494 20.07 1.50 1.74
C VAL A 494 20.60 2.73 1.02
N LYS A 495 21.79 2.62 0.43
CA LYS A 495 22.46 3.68 -0.31
C LYS A 495 22.97 3.19 -1.65
N GLY A 496 22.51 3.84 -2.72
CA GLY A 496 23.00 3.65 -4.09
C GLY A 496 24.28 4.43 -4.37
N ASN A 497 25.04 3.99 -5.37
CA ASN A 497 26.21 4.71 -5.88
C ASN A 497 25.87 6.00 -6.66
N ASP A 498 24.58 6.23 -6.93
CA ASP A 498 24.00 7.46 -7.51
C ASP A 498 23.63 8.52 -6.45
N ASN A 499 24.06 8.32 -5.19
CA ASN A 499 23.67 9.11 -4.02
C ASN A 499 22.18 9.05 -3.64
N THR A 500 21.42 8.11 -4.21
CA THR A 500 20.10 7.78 -3.64
C THR A 500 20.28 7.08 -2.30
N GLU A 501 19.44 7.45 -1.34
CA GLU A 501 19.47 6.93 0.03
C GLU A 501 18.05 6.89 0.60
N TYR A 502 17.73 5.81 1.30
CA TYR A 502 16.48 5.64 2.04
C TYR A 502 16.75 4.91 3.36
N THR A 503 16.14 5.38 4.45
CA THR A 503 16.15 4.70 5.75
C THR A 503 14.73 4.27 6.09
N GLY A 504 14.52 2.96 6.18
CA GLY A 504 13.24 2.34 6.55
C GLY A 504 13.30 1.65 7.91
N ARG A 505 12.17 1.06 8.30
CA ARG A 505 12.01 0.22 9.49
C ARG A 505 11.42 -1.12 9.06
N VAL A 506 11.80 -2.19 9.75
CA VAL A 506 11.17 -3.52 9.64
C VAL A 506 10.59 -3.86 11.01
N GLU A 507 9.29 -4.12 11.05
CA GLU A 507 8.63 -4.65 12.26
C GLU A 507 8.82 -6.16 12.34
N VAL A 508 9.17 -6.67 13.51
CA VAL A 508 9.38 -8.10 13.76
C VAL A 508 8.41 -8.55 14.83
N LEU A 509 7.49 -9.46 14.48
CA LEU A 509 6.70 -10.16 15.47
C LEU A 509 7.56 -11.27 16.08
N VAL A 510 7.86 -11.19 17.37
CA VAL A 510 8.57 -12.24 18.10
C VAL A 510 7.55 -13.18 18.73
N GLU A 511 7.45 -14.39 18.21
CA GLU A 511 6.57 -15.43 18.74
C GLU A 511 7.08 -15.93 20.11
N LYS A 512 6.19 -16.49 20.93
CA LYS A 512 6.60 -17.13 22.18
C LYS A 512 7.53 -18.30 21.90
N SER A 513 8.66 -18.36 22.63
CA SER A 513 9.55 -19.52 22.59
C SER A 513 8.77 -20.78 23.00
N ALA A 514 8.79 -21.83 22.18
CA ALA A 514 8.33 -23.14 22.60
C ALA A 514 9.14 -23.55 23.84
N GLY A 515 8.45 -23.68 24.99
CA GLY A 515 9.10 -23.99 26.26
C GLY A 515 9.82 -25.34 26.20
N ALA A 516 10.97 -25.44 26.86
CA ALA A 516 11.68 -26.71 27.04
C ALA A 516 10.87 -27.63 27.98
N GLY A 517 9.82 -28.27 27.45
CA GLY A 517 8.76 -28.81 28.30
C GLY A 517 7.70 -29.72 27.69
N THR A 518 7.81 -30.17 26.43
CA THR A 518 7.32 -31.50 25.97
C THR A 518 7.75 -31.72 24.53
N ASP A 519 8.51 -32.79 24.27
CA ASP A 519 8.70 -33.32 22.92
C ASP A 519 7.42 -34.05 22.49
N THR A 520 6.40 -33.28 22.09
CA THR A 520 5.40 -33.79 21.14
C THR A 520 5.88 -33.47 19.74
N SER A 521 6.91 -34.18 19.31
CA SER A 521 7.10 -34.53 17.91
C SER A 521 5.76 -34.97 17.34
N THR A 522 5.12 -34.09 16.56
CA THR A 522 4.03 -34.46 15.67
C THR A 522 4.66 -35.26 14.53
N VAL A 523 4.95 -36.53 14.84
CA VAL A 523 5.36 -37.56 13.90
C VAL A 523 4.41 -37.46 12.71
N GLN A 524 4.96 -37.11 11.55
CA GLN A 524 4.23 -37.25 10.30
C GLN A 524 3.71 -38.68 10.19
N PRO A 525 2.45 -38.91 9.81
CA PRO A 525 2.03 -40.23 9.38
C PRO A 525 2.98 -40.71 8.27
N GLN A 526 3.70 -41.79 8.54
CA GLN A 526 4.36 -42.54 7.47
C GLN A 526 3.25 -43.14 6.61
N ASP A 527 3.08 -42.65 5.38
CA ASP A 527 2.23 -43.31 4.41
C ASP A 527 2.99 -44.49 3.80
N THR A 528 2.89 -45.64 4.47
CA THR A 528 3.25 -46.94 3.91
C THR A 528 2.02 -47.57 3.25
N THR A 529 1.60 -47.07 2.09
CA THR A 529 0.64 -47.78 1.24
C THR A 529 1.17 -47.97 -0.18
N ALA A 530 1.63 -49.20 -0.46
CA ALA A 530 1.84 -49.65 -1.82
C ALA A 530 0.49 -49.96 -2.49
N ARG A 531 0.29 -49.44 -3.70
CA ARG A 531 -0.65 -49.95 -4.72
C ARG A 531 0.08 -49.86 -6.05
N ASP A 532 0.61 -50.95 -6.56
CA ASP A 532 -0.11 -52.05 -7.23
C ASP A 532 -0.72 -51.60 -8.57
N THR A 533 -0.29 -52.29 -9.63
CA THR A 533 -0.46 -51.93 -11.03
C THR A 533 -1.26 -53.00 -11.76
N SER A 534 -2.49 -52.68 -12.15
CA SER A 534 -3.27 -53.41 -13.16
C SER A 534 -4.23 -52.42 -13.86
N ALA A 535 -4.13 -52.26 -15.17
CA ALA A 535 -4.98 -52.90 -16.20
C ALA A 535 -6.43 -52.34 -16.21
N THR A 536 -7.10 -52.00 -17.31
CA THR A 536 -6.93 -52.17 -18.79
C THR A 536 -7.80 -51.07 -19.44
N ASP A 537 -7.38 -50.28 -20.43
CA ASP A 537 -7.13 -50.55 -21.87
C ASP A 537 -8.40 -50.57 -22.78
N THR A 538 -8.23 -50.16 -24.05
CA THR A 538 -9.20 -50.01 -25.16
C THR A 538 -10.21 -48.86 -25.00
N THR A 539 -10.57 -48.03 -26.00
CA THR A 539 -10.18 -47.83 -27.42
C THR A 539 -10.57 -46.38 -27.81
N SER A 540 -10.18 -45.73 -28.92
CA SER A 540 -9.39 -46.06 -30.13
C SER A 540 -8.80 -44.78 -30.76
N ILE A 541 -7.85 -44.91 -31.69
CA ILE A 541 -7.13 -43.79 -32.35
C ILE A 541 -7.81 -43.35 -33.67
N VAL A 542 -7.86 -42.04 -33.93
CA VAL A 542 -7.78 -41.46 -35.29
C VAL A 542 -6.75 -40.34 -35.26
N ALA A 543 -5.79 -40.34 -36.19
CA ALA A 543 -4.66 -39.43 -36.19
C ALA A 543 -4.98 -38.08 -36.85
N GLY A 544 -4.43 -37.00 -36.28
CA GLY A 544 -4.42 -35.65 -36.83
C GLY A 544 -3.26 -34.86 -36.23
N ASP A 545 -2.30 -34.50 -37.07
CA ASP A 545 -1.01 -33.90 -36.68
C ASP A 545 -1.14 -32.48 -36.11
N SER A 546 -0.62 -32.25 -34.90
CA SER A 546 0.11 -31.01 -34.56
C SER A 546 0.82 -31.13 -33.21
N THR A 547 2.07 -30.67 -33.14
CA THR A 547 2.88 -30.69 -31.91
C THR A 547 2.55 -29.50 -30.99
N ALA A 548 1.69 -29.74 -29.99
CA ALA A 548 1.51 -28.84 -28.85
C ALA A 548 1.60 -29.63 -27.54
N THR A 549 2.76 -29.59 -26.89
CA THR A 549 2.96 -30.20 -25.57
C THR A 549 2.20 -29.38 -24.51
N ASP A 550 1.02 -29.86 -24.14
CA ASP A 550 0.14 -29.21 -23.18
C ASP A 550 0.86 -28.97 -21.83
N SER A 551 0.95 -27.70 -21.45
CA SER A 551 1.70 -27.27 -20.26
C SER A 551 0.86 -27.32 -18.96
N THR A 552 -0.38 -27.79 -19.02
CA THR A 552 -1.32 -27.72 -17.88
C THR A 552 -1.09 -28.75 -16.77
N THR A 553 -0.36 -29.84 -17.01
CA THR A 553 -0.08 -30.88 -16.01
C THR A 553 1.13 -30.60 -15.11
N LEU A 554 2.19 -29.93 -15.59
CA LEU A 554 3.39 -29.66 -14.78
C LEU A 554 3.21 -28.54 -13.72
N ILE A 555 2.16 -27.73 -13.83
CA ILE A 555 1.97 -26.51 -13.00
C ILE A 555 1.29 -26.81 -11.65
N ARG A 556 0.60 -27.95 -11.51
CA ARG A 556 -0.11 -28.30 -10.26
C ARG A 556 0.82 -28.80 -9.15
N ASP A 557 1.89 -29.51 -9.49
CA ASP A 557 2.75 -30.16 -8.49
C ASP A 557 3.79 -29.23 -7.86
N ILE A 558 4.25 -28.20 -8.59
CA ILE A 558 5.12 -27.14 -8.03
C ILE A 558 4.40 -26.33 -6.94
N ARG A 559 3.05 -26.31 -6.94
CA ARG A 559 2.25 -25.62 -5.90
C ARG A 559 2.20 -26.37 -4.55
N ARG A 560 2.83 -27.55 -4.41
CA ARG A 560 2.72 -28.41 -3.20
C ARG A 560 4.02 -28.69 -2.44
N THR A 561 5.18 -28.24 -2.91
CA THR A 561 6.47 -28.51 -2.23
C THR A 561 6.77 -27.56 -1.06
N ARG A 562 7.20 -28.15 0.06
CA ARG A 562 7.54 -27.47 1.32
C ARG A 562 8.79 -26.58 1.20
N PRO A 563 8.95 -25.55 2.04
CA PRO A 563 10.14 -24.71 2.07
C PRO A 563 11.32 -25.43 2.76
N ALA A 564 12.10 -26.17 1.97
CA ALA A 564 13.53 -26.36 2.23
C ALA A 564 14.26 -26.14 0.90
N GLU A 565 15.34 -25.35 0.92
CA GLU A 565 16.23 -25.10 -0.22
C GLU A 565 15.61 -24.44 -1.48
N MET A 566 15.16 -23.18 -1.37
CA MET A 566 15.15 -22.27 -2.54
C MET A 566 16.47 -21.50 -2.66
N ARG A 567 17.55 -22.22 -2.98
CA ARG A 567 18.70 -21.63 -3.72
C ARG A 567 18.41 -21.75 -5.22
N GLY A 568 17.65 -20.79 -5.76
CA GLY A 568 17.34 -20.73 -7.18
C GLY A 568 15.94 -20.17 -7.45
N THR A 569 15.89 -19.01 -8.11
CA THR A 569 14.65 -18.32 -8.48
C THR A 569 13.85 -19.15 -9.49
N VAL A 570 12.66 -19.61 -9.11
CA VAL A 570 11.72 -20.28 -10.04
C VAL A 570 11.07 -19.22 -10.94
N HIS A 571 11.70 -18.94 -12.07
CA HIS A 571 11.20 -17.98 -13.06
C HIS A 571 9.93 -18.53 -13.72
N LYS A 572 8.78 -17.89 -13.48
CA LYS A 572 7.53 -18.15 -14.22
C LYS A 572 7.61 -17.44 -15.58
N ASN A 573 7.15 -18.10 -16.66
CA ASN A 573 7.26 -17.59 -18.03
C ASN A 573 6.23 -16.49 -18.39
N TYR A 574 6.17 -15.38 -17.66
CA TYR A 574 5.35 -14.22 -18.04
C TYR A 574 5.97 -13.46 -19.22
N ARG A 575 5.14 -12.81 -20.04
CA ARG A 575 5.57 -12.00 -21.20
C ARG A 575 4.71 -10.75 -21.41
N ASP A 576 5.34 -9.67 -21.85
CA ASP A 576 4.68 -8.40 -22.20
C ASP A 576 4.17 -8.34 -23.65
N LEU A 577 3.62 -7.18 -24.06
CA LEU A 577 3.16 -6.88 -25.42
C LEU A 577 4.19 -7.09 -26.54
N LYS A 578 5.49 -7.06 -26.23
CA LYS A 578 6.60 -7.29 -27.17
C LYS A 578 7.21 -8.69 -26.99
N GLY A 579 6.57 -9.57 -26.20
CA GLY A 579 7.04 -10.91 -25.89
C GLY A 579 8.21 -10.95 -24.91
N ARG A 580 8.61 -9.83 -24.29
CA ARG A 580 9.73 -9.76 -23.34
C ARG A 580 9.32 -10.39 -22.01
N ARG A 581 10.23 -11.16 -21.40
CA ARG A 581 9.97 -11.81 -20.11
C ARG A 581 10.09 -10.82 -18.95
N PHE A 582 9.30 -11.04 -17.91
CA PHE A 582 9.41 -10.37 -16.62
C PHE A 582 9.09 -11.37 -15.50
N ASP A 583 9.63 -11.14 -14.31
CA ASP A 583 9.36 -11.95 -13.13
C ASP A 583 8.27 -11.29 -12.28
N ARG A 584 7.28 -12.08 -11.85
CA ARG A 584 6.35 -11.72 -10.78
C ARG A 584 7.13 -11.70 -9.45
N GLN A 585 6.77 -10.81 -8.53
CA GLN A 585 7.29 -10.90 -7.16
C GLN A 585 6.92 -12.28 -6.59
N ILE A 586 7.90 -13.02 -6.06
CA ILE A 586 7.60 -14.17 -5.21
C ILE A 586 6.97 -13.59 -3.93
N PRO A 587 5.76 -14.03 -3.52
CA PRO A 587 5.09 -13.44 -2.36
C PRO A 587 6.03 -13.46 -1.15
N TYR A 588 5.90 -12.44 -0.29
CA TYR A 588 6.52 -12.44 1.04
C TYR A 588 6.06 -13.72 1.74
N ARG A 589 6.93 -14.75 1.72
CA ARG A 589 6.66 -16.00 2.42
C ARG A 589 6.86 -15.73 3.89
N VAL A 590 5.80 -15.23 4.52
CA VAL A 590 5.54 -15.53 5.93
C VAL A 590 5.54 -17.06 6.00
N MET A 591 6.61 -17.62 6.55
CA MET A 591 6.68 -19.04 6.85
C MET A 591 5.86 -19.26 8.12
N PHE A 592 4.57 -19.53 7.91
CA PHE A 592 3.69 -20.21 8.87
C PHE A 592 3.98 -21.72 8.87
#